data_AF-A0A0V8S2B2-F1
#
_entry.id   AF-A0A0V8S2B2-F1
#
_cell.length_a   1.000
_cell.length_b   1.000
_cell.length_c   1.000
_cell.angle_alpha   90.00
_cell.angle_beta   90.00
_cell.angle_gamma   90.00
#
_symmetry.space_group_name_H-M   'P 1'
#
loop_
_entity.id
_entity.type
_entity.pdbx_description
1 polymer ?
#
loop_
_entity_poly.entity_id
_entity_poly.type
_entity_poly.pdbx_seq_one_letter_code
_entity_poly.pdbx_strand_id
1 'polypeptide(L)'
;MRLGYHTGYWSAGPPPGAADAVRAADELGLDSVWTAEAYGSDALTPLAWWGASTRRVRLGTAIAQLSARTPTAAAMAALTLDHLSGGRFVLGLGASGPQVVEGWYGQPYPRPLARTREYVDVVRQVLAREAPVTYDGAFYRLPLPADQGAGLGKALRSTVHPLRADLPIHLAAEGPKNVAMSAEIADGWLPLFYSPRMDATYRELLADGFAKRSPRLRPPAQFEVVATVPVVLAASVEEAADSVRPFIALYAGGMGAKGANFHRDVLDRLGYREACDEIQAHYLAGDRDRAAAAVPTELVTDVALVGTEDDVRAQLPAWRATAVTTVLAQADPRALPRIAALWGDPGHDDGTEGRRTADPA
;
A
#
# COMPACT_ATOMS: atom_id res chain seq x y z
N MET A 1 -6.18 8.28 -13.65
CA MET A 1 -5.71 7.20 -12.76
C MET A 1 -4.40 6.64 -13.30
N ARG A 2 -3.34 6.57 -12.48
CA ARG A 2 -1.99 6.10 -12.86
C ARG A 2 -1.86 4.58 -12.70
N LEU A 3 -0.82 4.02 -13.32
CA LEU A 3 -0.45 2.61 -13.18
C LEU A 3 0.91 2.51 -12.47
N GLY A 4 0.98 1.71 -11.42
CA GLY A 4 2.20 1.22 -10.81
C GLY A 4 2.23 -0.30 -10.81
N TYR A 5 3.37 -0.87 -10.39
CA TYR A 5 3.58 -2.31 -10.31
C TYR A 5 3.85 -2.73 -8.86
N HIS A 6 3.21 -3.81 -8.41
CA HIS A 6 3.45 -4.41 -7.11
C HIS A 6 4.14 -5.76 -7.30
N THR A 7 5.34 -5.94 -6.75
CA THR A 7 6.14 -7.17 -6.97
C THR A 7 5.55 -8.40 -6.29
N GLY A 8 4.63 -8.20 -5.33
CA GLY A 8 4.08 -9.27 -4.51
C GLY A 8 5.03 -9.73 -3.40
N TYR A 9 4.62 -10.79 -2.70
CA TYR A 9 5.41 -11.39 -1.63
C TYR A 9 6.44 -12.37 -2.16
N TRP A 10 7.53 -12.47 -1.41
CA TRP A 10 8.43 -13.61 -1.51
C TRP A 10 7.75 -14.83 -0.88
N SER A 11 7.80 -15.96 -1.58
CA SER A 11 7.33 -17.25 -1.07
C SER A 11 8.53 -18.07 -0.57
N ALA A 12 8.91 -19.15 -1.24
CA ALA A 12 10.16 -19.85 -1.00
C ALA A 12 11.40 -19.08 -1.52
N GLY A 13 11.17 -18.04 -2.33
CA GLY A 13 12.21 -17.21 -2.92
C GLY A 13 11.63 -15.91 -3.51
N PRO A 14 12.44 -15.12 -4.24
CA PRO A 14 11.97 -13.90 -4.89
C PRO A 14 10.86 -14.22 -5.91
N PRO A 15 9.89 -13.30 -6.11
CA PRO A 15 8.89 -13.45 -7.17
C PRO A 15 9.58 -13.68 -8.52
N PRO A 16 9.19 -14.72 -9.28
CA PRO A 16 9.78 -15.01 -10.57
C PRO A 16 9.69 -13.79 -11.50
N GLY A 17 10.78 -13.45 -12.18
CA GLY A 17 10.82 -12.34 -13.14
C GLY A 17 10.75 -10.93 -12.53
N ALA A 18 10.81 -10.77 -11.21
CA ALA A 18 10.70 -9.46 -10.55
C ALA A 18 11.70 -8.42 -11.08
N ALA A 19 12.97 -8.78 -11.27
CA ALA A 19 13.99 -7.85 -11.74
C ALA A 19 13.69 -7.30 -13.16
N ASP A 20 13.20 -8.17 -14.05
CA ASP A 20 12.82 -7.76 -15.41
C ASP A 20 11.52 -6.96 -15.40
N ALA A 21 10.55 -7.33 -14.56
CA ALA A 21 9.31 -6.58 -14.37
C ALA A 21 9.57 -5.15 -13.90
N VAL A 22 10.47 -4.97 -12.92
CA VAL A 22 10.83 -3.65 -12.38
C VAL A 22 11.52 -2.79 -13.45
N ARG A 23 12.38 -3.37 -14.28
CA ARG A 23 13.01 -2.67 -15.40
C ARG A 23 11.98 -2.29 -16.47
N ALA A 24 11.11 -3.24 -16.83
CA ALA A 24 10.04 -3.02 -17.78
C ALA A 24 9.07 -1.93 -17.29
N ALA A 25 8.74 -1.89 -16.00
CA ALA A 25 7.92 -0.82 -15.43
C ALA A 25 8.55 0.57 -15.64
N ASP A 26 9.87 0.69 -15.47
CA ASP A 26 10.60 1.93 -15.72
C ASP A 26 10.61 2.32 -17.21
N GLU A 27 10.85 1.36 -18.10
CA GLU A 27 10.89 1.53 -19.56
C GLU A 27 9.52 1.87 -20.15
N LEU A 28 8.46 1.22 -19.68
CA LEU A 28 7.07 1.45 -20.09
C LEU A 28 6.48 2.75 -19.50
N GLY A 29 7.20 3.43 -18.60
CA GLY A 29 6.76 4.70 -18.02
C GLY A 29 5.65 4.56 -16.98
N LEU A 30 5.62 3.45 -16.23
CA LEU A 30 4.75 3.34 -15.06
C LEU A 30 5.12 4.42 -14.01
N ASP A 31 4.15 4.78 -13.17
CA ASP A 31 4.33 5.78 -12.12
C ASP A 31 5.25 5.29 -11.00
N SER A 32 5.09 4.02 -10.59
CA SER A 32 5.75 3.51 -9.40
C SER A 32 5.89 1.99 -9.34
N VAL A 33 6.87 1.52 -8.57
CA VAL A 33 7.13 0.11 -8.25
C VAL A 33 7.12 -0.05 -6.74
N TRP A 34 6.44 -1.09 -6.26
CA TRP A 34 6.23 -1.33 -4.83
C TRP A 34 6.57 -2.76 -4.42
N THR A 35 7.27 -2.89 -3.30
CA THR A 35 7.60 -4.16 -2.65
C THR A 35 6.82 -4.30 -1.34
N ALA A 36 6.58 -5.54 -0.90
CA ALA A 36 5.80 -5.82 0.29
C ALA A 36 6.60 -6.58 1.35
N GLU A 37 6.26 -6.33 2.61
CA GLU A 37 6.78 -7.07 3.77
C GLU A 37 5.69 -7.95 4.38
N ALA A 38 6.06 -9.18 4.70
CA ALA A 38 5.31 -10.10 5.53
C ALA A 38 6.27 -10.66 6.60
N TYR A 39 6.30 -11.97 6.81
CA TYR A 39 7.23 -12.65 7.73
C TYR A 39 8.25 -13.52 6.97
N GLY A 40 8.76 -13.00 5.84
CA GLY A 40 9.73 -13.66 4.98
C GLY A 40 10.83 -12.69 4.54
N SER A 41 10.66 -12.05 3.38
CA SER A 41 11.54 -10.97 2.91
C SER A 41 11.08 -9.61 3.45
N ASP A 42 12.03 -8.70 3.73
CA ASP A 42 11.75 -7.32 4.08
C ASP A 42 11.38 -6.48 2.83
N ALA A 43 10.69 -5.35 3.01
CA ALA A 43 10.28 -4.52 1.87
C ALA A 43 11.40 -3.63 1.29
N LEU A 44 12.43 -3.27 2.07
CA LEU A 44 13.39 -2.23 1.70
C LEU A 44 14.53 -2.78 0.84
N THR A 45 15.07 -3.94 1.20
CA THR A 45 16.19 -4.59 0.50
C THR A 45 15.87 -4.91 -0.96
N PRO A 46 14.79 -5.63 -1.31
CA PRO A 46 14.45 -5.89 -2.72
C PRO A 46 14.15 -4.61 -3.49
N LEU A 47 13.54 -3.61 -2.83
CA LEU A 47 13.23 -2.33 -3.47
C LEU A 47 14.49 -1.55 -3.83
N ALA A 48 15.48 -1.51 -2.94
CA ALA A 48 16.77 -0.90 -3.21
C ALA A 48 17.54 -1.66 -4.30
N TRP A 49 17.57 -3.00 -4.19
CA TRP A 49 18.31 -3.87 -5.12
C TRP A 49 17.79 -3.76 -6.56
N TRP A 50 16.49 -3.98 -6.77
CA TRP A 50 15.90 -3.85 -8.12
C TRP A 50 15.76 -2.40 -8.54
N GLY A 51 15.39 -1.50 -7.62
CA GLY A 51 15.22 -0.07 -7.88
C GLY A 51 16.50 0.64 -8.33
N ALA A 52 17.69 0.15 -7.98
CA ALA A 52 18.97 0.68 -8.46
C ALA A 52 19.11 0.60 -10.00
N SER A 53 18.40 -0.31 -10.64
CA SER A 53 18.37 -0.45 -12.11
C SER A 53 17.39 0.49 -12.83
N THR A 54 16.61 1.26 -12.07
CA THR A 54 15.58 2.18 -12.60
C THR A 54 16.02 3.64 -12.55
N ARG A 55 15.36 4.50 -13.31
CA ARG A 55 15.67 5.94 -13.38
C ARG A 55 14.47 6.86 -13.16
N ARG A 56 13.24 6.42 -13.44
CA ARG A 56 12.03 7.25 -13.47
C ARG A 56 10.98 6.84 -12.44
N VAL A 57 10.65 5.54 -12.35
CA VAL A 57 9.58 5.05 -11.47
C VAL A 57 9.80 5.46 -10.03
N ARG A 58 8.75 5.86 -9.31
CA ARG A 58 8.84 5.99 -7.85
C ARG A 58 9.03 4.60 -7.22
N LEU A 59 9.72 4.56 -6.10
CA LEU A 59 9.99 3.32 -5.36
C LEU A 59 9.23 3.37 -4.04
N GLY A 60 8.31 2.43 -3.81
CA GLY A 60 7.48 2.43 -2.61
C GLY A 60 7.46 1.12 -1.84
N THR A 61 7.10 1.18 -0.56
CA THR A 61 6.84 -0.02 0.26
C THR A 61 5.34 -0.18 0.48
N ALA A 62 4.74 -1.31 0.12
CA ALA A 62 3.31 -1.63 0.29
C ALA A 62 3.14 -2.96 1.07
N ILE A 63 3.52 -3.05 2.33
CA ILE A 63 4.03 -1.99 3.22
C ILE A 63 5.31 -2.42 3.92
N ALA A 64 6.01 -1.47 4.53
CA ALA A 64 6.97 -1.71 5.60
C ALA A 64 6.22 -1.77 6.94
N GLN A 65 6.37 -2.86 7.69
CA GLN A 65 5.67 -3.09 8.96
C GLN A 65 6.26 -2.25 10.08
N LEU A 66 5.39 -1.60 10.88
CA LEU A 66 5.80 -0.76 12.01
C LEU A 66 6.57 -1.56 13.06
N SER A 67 6.20 -2.82 13.30
CA SER A 67 6.82 -3.65 14.34
C SER A 67 8.18 -4.22 13.96
N ALA A 68 8.53 -4.21 12.66
CA ALA A 68 9.82 -4.72 12.19
C ALA A 68 11.00 -3.83 12.58
N ARG A 69 10.74 -2.57 12.95
CA ARG A 69 11.78 -1.54 13.12
C ARG A 69 11.29 -0.39 13.99
N THR A 70 12.19 0.26 14.71
CA THR A 70 11.86 1.50 15.43
C THR A 70 11.54 2.63 14.42
N PRO A 71 10.73 3.63 14.79
CA PRO A 71 10.40 4.74 13.89
C PRO A 71 11.62 5.50 13.38
N THR A 72 12.65 5.66 14.23
CA THR A 72 13.91 6.29 13.81
C THR A 72 14.70 5.43 12.83
N ALA A 73 14.69 4.10 12.97
CA ALA A 73 15.32 3.20 12.00
C ALA A 73 14.60 3.21 10.64
N ALA A 74 13.26 3.26 10.63
CA ALA A 74 12.52 3.44 9.38
C ALA A 74 12.80 4.79 8.71
N ALA A 75 12.90 5.87 9.49
CA ALA A 75 13.25 7.17 8.95
C ALA A 75 14.68 7.20 8.37
N MET A 76 15.64 6.53 9.02
CA MET A 76 17.01 6.38 8.49
C MET A 76 17.02 5.63 7.16
N ALA A 77 16.27 4.53 7.06
CA ALA A 77 16.14 3.79 5.81
C ALA A 77 15.48 4.65 4.71
N ALA A 78 14.43 5.41 5.06
CA ALA A 78 13.76 6.31 4.13
C ALA A 78 14.69 7.41 3.60
N LEU A 79 15.45 8.08 4.48
CA LEU A 79 16.45 9.08 4.09
C LEU A 79 17.48 8.50 3.13
N THR A 80 17.97 7.29 3.43
CA THR A 80 19.02 6.63 2.65
C THR A 80 18.50 6.26 1.27
N LEU A 81 17.35 5.59 1.20
CA LEU A 81 16.76 5.18 -0.07
C LEU A 81 16.30 6.38 -0.90
N ASP A 82 15.88 7.47 -0.26
CA ASP A 82 15.53 8.70 -0.97
C ASP A 82 16.74 9.32 -1.67
N HIS A 83 17.89 9.41 -0.99
CA HIS A 83 19.15 9.86 -1.60
C HIS A 83 19.61 8.93 -2.72
N LEU A 84 19.64 7.61 -2.48
CA LEU A 84 20.08 6.62 -3.48
C LEU A 84 19.19 6.61 -4.71
N SER A 85 17.89 6.86 -4.55
CA SER A 85 16.93 6.90 -5.65
C SER A 85 16.84 8.27 -6.33
N GLY A 86 17.47 9.32 -5.79
CA GLY A 86 17.38 10.68 -6.32
C GLY A 86 16.01 11.33 -6.09
N GLY A 87 15.39 11.08 -4.94
CA GLY A 87 14.11 11.68 -4.57
C GLY A 87 12.88 10.92 -5.06
N ARG A 88 13.00 9.60 -5.29
CA ARG A 88 11.92 8.77 -5.83
C ARG A 88 11.23 7.90 -4.79
N PHE A 89 11.71 7.88 -3.54
CA PHE A 89 11.20 6.96 -2.53
C PHE A 89 9.82 7.38 -1.96
N VAL A 90 9.00 6.41 -1.58
CA VAL A 90 7.71 6.59 -0.90
C VAL A 90 7.64 5.60 0.24
N LEU A 91 7.50 6.09 1.48
CA LEU A 91 7.46 5.23 2.65
C LEU A 91 6.02 4.81 2.93
N GLY A 92 5.60 3.64 2.44
CA GLY A 92 4.34 3.06 2.86
C GLY A 92 4.49 2.18 4.10
N LEU A 93 3.68 2.44 5.12
CA LEU A 93 3.73 1.81 6.44
C LEU A 93 2.41 1.09 6.74
N GLY A 94 2.47 0.02 7.53
CA GLY A 94 1.27 -0.69 7.99
C GLY A 94 1.45 -1.40 9.31
N ALA A 95 0.38 -1.41 10.13
CA ALA A 95 0.42 -1.92 11.49
C ALA A 95 0.57 -3.45 11.58
N SER A 96 0.32 -4.16 10.47
CA SER A 96 0.19 -5.61 10.40
C SER A 96 -0.98 -6.15 11.24
N GLY A 97 -1.08 -7.47 11.40
CA GLY A 97 -2.04 -8.15 12.27
C GLY A 97 -1.38 -8.73 13.52
N PRO A 98 -2.16 -9.01 14.59
CA PRO A 98 -1.63 -9.52 15.86
C PRO A 98 -0.86 -10.83 15.69
N GLN A 99 -1.26 -11.72 14.78
CA GLN A 99 -0.54 -12.98 14.53
C GLN A 99 0.92 -12.74 14.11
N VAL A 100 1.18 -11.76 13.26
CA VAL A 100 2.55 -11.41 12.84
C VAL A 100 3.25 -10.62 13.93
N VAL A 101 2.59 -9.62 14.51
CA VAL A 101 3.24 -8.74 15.50
C VAL A 101 3.65 -9.52 16.76
N GLU A 102 2.77 -10.35 17.28
CA GLU A 102 3.02 -11.13 18.50
C GLU A 102 3.80 -12.41 18.20
N GLY A 103 3.46 -13.12 17.11
CA GLY A 103 4.07 -14.41 16.79
C GLY A 103 5.44 -14.33 16.11
N TRP A 104 5.67 -13.31 15.28
CA TRP A 104 6.93 -13.16 14.54
C TRP A 104 7.87 -12.14 15.18
N TYR A 105 7.36 -10.96 15.54
CA TYR A 105 8.18 -9.90 16.14
C TYR A 105 8.25 -9.95 17.67
N GLY A 106 7.45 -10.80 18.33
CA GLY A 106 7.44 -10.92 19.79
C GLY A 106 7.03 -9.64 20.52
N GLN A 107 6.25 -8.77 19.86
CA GLN A 107 5.80 -7.49 20.41
C GLN A 107 4.30 -7.53 20.72
N PRO A 108 3.83 -6.84 21.77
CA PRO A 108 2.41 -6.75 22.03
C PRO A 108 1.68 -5.92 20.95
N TYR A 109 0.39 -6.18 20.73
CA TYR A 109 -0.43 -5.45 19.75
C TYR A 109 -1.48 -4.45 20.35
N PRO A 110 -1.11 -3.54 21.26
CA PRO A 110 -2.08 -2.60 21.84
C PRO A 110 -2.34 -1.40 20.94
N ARG A 111 -3.60 -0.99 20.83
CA ARG A 111 -4.05 0.33 20.31
C ARG A 111 -3.31 0.75 19.02
N PRO A 112 -3.40 -0.03 17.92
CA PRO A 112 -2.59 0.18 16.71
C PRO A 112 -2.75 1.56 16.07
N LEU A 113 -3.91 2.21 16.21
CA LEU A 113 -4.13 3.59 15.73
C LEU A 113 -3.22 4.60 16.43
N ALA A 114 -3.21 4.58 17.77
CA ALA A 114 -2.40 5.51 18.56
C ALA A 114 -0.90 5.25 18.34
N ARG A 115 -0.49 3.98 18.30
CA ARG A 115 0.89 3.59 17.97
C ARG A 115 1.31 4.08 16.59
N THR A 116 0.43 3.97 15.59
CA THR A 116 0.72 4.44 14.22
C THR A 116 0.91 5.95 14.18
N ARG A 117 0.08 6.71 14.89
CA ARG A 117 0.23 8.16 15.00
C ARG A 117 1.58 8.56 15.58
N GLU A 118 1.94 7.98 16.73
CA GLU A 118 3.22 8.28 17.36
C GLU A 118 4.41 7.89 16.48
N TYR A 119 4.32 6.74 15.78
CA TYR A 119 5.33 6.28 14.85
C TYR A 119 5.54 7.29 13.71
N VAL A 120 4.46 7.72 13.05
CA VAL A 120 4.50 8.68 11.94
C VAL A 120 5.04 10.03 12.40
N ASP A 121 4.64 10.51 13.59
CA ASP A 121 5.15 11.76 14.15
C ASP A 121 6.66 11.70 14.34
N VAL A 122 7.20 10.62 14.93
CA VAL A 122 8.64 10.45 15.11
C VAL A 122 9.36 10.38 13.77
N VAL A 123 8.82 9.65 12.78
CA VAL A 123 9.39 9.60 11.43
C VAL A 123 9.45 11.01 10.83
N ARG A 124 8.37 11.78 10.91
CA ARG A 124 8.31 13.15 10.40
C ARG A 124 9.28 14.09 11.12
N GLN A 125 9.49 13.95 12.44
CA GLN A 125 10.51 14.74 13.15
C GLN A 125 11.92 14.46 12.62
N VAL A 126 12.26 13.20 12.34
CA VAL A 126 13.55 12.83 11.75
C VAL A 126 13.70 13.43 10.35
N LEU A 127 12.65 13.33 9.52
CA LEU A 127 12.65 13.83 8.14
C LEU A 127 12.72 15.37 8.08
N ALA A 128 11.97 16.06 8.94
CA ALA A 128 12.00 17.52 9.03
C ALA A 128 13.35 18.04 9.52
N ARG A 129 13.98 17.28 10.45
CA ARG A 129 15.33 17.55 10.97
C ARG A 129 15.51 18.96 11.59
N GLU A 130 14.42 19.59 12.02
CA GLU A 130 14.43 20.95 12.60
C GLU A 130 15.14 21.00 13.96
N ALA A 131 15.01 19.93 14.75
CA ALA A 131 15.57 19.78 16.09
C ALA A 131 16.13 18.36 16.30
N PRO A 132 16.95 18.12 17.35
CA PRO A 132 17.12 16.76 17.87
C PRO A 132 15.74 16.16 18.20
N VAL A 133 15.54 14.89 17.85
CA VAL A 133 14.24 14.23 18.00
C VAL A 133 13.93 14.00 19.47
N THR A 134 12.75 14.44 19.87
CA THR A 134 12.19 14.21 21.21
C THR A 134 10.75 13.73 21.08
N TYR A 135 10.39 12.70 21.82
CA TYR A 135 9.03 12.19 21.86
C TYR A 135 8.73 11.65 23.25
N ASP A 136 7.58 12.02 23.81
CA ASP A 136 7.06 11.47 25.07
C ASP A 136 5.64 10.96 24.83
N GLY A 137 5.56 9.80 24.20
CA GLY A 137 4.32 9.12 23.85
C GLY A 137 4.06 7.91 24.73
N ALA A 138 2.89 7.29 24.53
CA ALA A 138 2.51 6.07 25.23
C ALA A 138 3.23 4.82 24.68
N PHE A 139 3.72 4.86 23.44
CA PHE A 139 4.42 3.74 22.80
C PHE A 139 5.88 4.06 22.50
N TYR A 140 6.21 5.32 22.23
CA TYR A 140 7.58 5.74 21.95
C TYR A 140 8.04 6.82 22.93
N ARG A 141 9.23 6.64 23.51
CA ARG A 141 9.92 7.65 24.31
C ARG A 141 11.34 7.83 23.80
N LEU A 142 11.66 9.04 23.37
CA LEU A 142 12.95 9.41 22.82
C LEU A 142 13.39 10.77 23.41
N PRO A 143 14.56 10.85 24.07
CA PRO A 143 15.35 9.72 24.58
C PRO A 143 14.57 8.91 25.64
N LEU A 144 15.06 7.71 25.95
CA LEU A 144 14.53 6.94 27.08
C LEU A 144 14.76 7.69 28.41
N PRO A 145 13.84 7.58 29.38
CA PRO A 145 14.08 8.05 30.74
C PRO A 145 15.37 7.46 31.35
N ALA A 146 16.04 8.25 32.18
CA ALA A 146 17.37 7.91 32.69
C ALA A 146 17.39 6.63 33.55
N ASP A 147 16.25 6.30 34.18
CA ASP A 147 16.03 5.11 35.01
C ASP A 147 15.66 3.85 34.21
N GLN A 148 15.45 3.98 32.89
CA GLN A 148 15.05 2.89 31.99
C GLN A 148 16.18 2.46 31.05
N GLY A 149 17.44 2.72 31.42
CA GLY A 149 18.62 2.34 30.68
C GLY A 149 19.91 2.79 31.36
N ALA A 150 20.97 2.98 30.59
CA ALA A 150 22.28 3.40 31.11
C ALA A 150 22.35 4.89 31.56
N GLY A 151 21.26 5.65 31.46
CA GLY A 151 21.23 7.08 31.80
C GLY A 151 21.99 8.01 30.85
N LEU A 152 22.52 7.50 29.73
CA LEU A 152 23.33 8.26 28.76
C LEU A 152 22.54 8.75 27.53
N GLY A 153 21.25 8.45 27.48
CA GLY A 153 20.39 8.84 26.36
C GLY A 153 20.29 10.36 26.24
N LYS A 154 20.44 10.87 25.02
CA LYS A 154 20.17 12.28 24.69
C LYS A 154 19.39 12.37 23.40
N ALA A 155 18.65 13.46 23.21
CA ALA A 155 18.00 13.74 21.93
C ALA A 155 19.06 13.84 20.82
N LEU A 156 18.84 13.14 19.71
CA LEU A 156 19.75 13.11 18.58
C LEU A 156 19.07 13.70 17.34
N ARG A 157 19.86 14.40 16.53
CA ARG A 157 19.46 14.83 15.18
C ARG A 157 20.11 13.90 14.17
N SER A 158 19.39 13.53 13.12
CA SER A 158 19.98 12.76 12.01
C SER A 158 21.24 13.45 11.49
N THR A 159 22.33 12.68 11.31
CA THR A 159 23.53 13.18 10.65
C THR A 159 23.29 13.36 9.15
N VAL A 160 22.48 12.49 8.55
CA VAL A 160 22.03 12.60 7.16
C VAL A 160 21.02 13.74 7.04
N HIS A 161 21.31 14.69 6.16
CA HIS A 161 20.36 15.75 5.79
C HIS A 161 19.31 15.18 4.82
N PRO A 162 18.02 15.46 5.02
CA PRO A 162 16.98 15.00 4.10
C PRO A 162 17.18 15.60 2.70
N LEU A 163 17.05 14.77 1.66
CA LEU A 163 16.91 15.26 0.29
C LEU A 163 15.55 15.95 0.12
N ARG A 164 14.50 15.30 0.65
CA ARG A 164 13.13 15.82 0.72
C ARG A 164 12.64 15.72 2.17
N ALA A 165 12.49 16.86 2.83
CA ALA A 165 11.93 16.91 4.18
C ALA A 165 10.44 16.51 4.21
N ASP A 166 9.77 16.62 3.06
CA ASP A 166 8.38 16.27 2.80
C ASP A 166 8.23 14.89 2.12
N LEU A 167 9.19 13.98 2.35
CA LEU A 167 9.14 12.61 1.82
C LEU A 167 7.76 11.98 2.08
N PRO A 168 7.06 11.47 1.04
CA PRO A 168 5.67 11.03 1.21
C PRO A 168 5.58 9.77 2.08
N ILE A 169 4.70 9.81 3.07
CA ILE A 169 4.37 8.66 3.93
C ILE A 169 2.96 8.16 3.56
N HIS A 170 2.82 6.90 3.17
CA HIS A 170 1.51 6.30 2.91
C HIS A 170 1.15 5.31 4.03
N LEU A 171 -0.13 5.17 4.35
CA LEU A 171 -0.58 4.21 5.37
C LEU A 171 -1.48 3.14 4.77
N ALA A 172 -1.19 1.88 5.06
CA ALA A 172 -2.14 0.79 4.86
C ALA A 172 -3.21 0.82 5.95
N ALA A 173 -4.47 0.84 5.52
CA ALA A 173 -5.61 0.93 6.39
C ALA A 173 -6.84 0.27 5.76
N GLU A 174 -7.63 -0.42 6.58
CA GLU A 174 -8.79 -1.20 6.13
C GLU A 174 -10.06 -0.84 6.90
N GLY A 175 -9.93 -0.45 8.17
CA GLY A 175 -11.06 -0.07 9.03
C GLY A 175 -11.42 1.42 8.90
N PRO A 176 -12.67 1.80 9.21
CA PRO A 176 -13.12 3.20 9.08
C PRO A 176 -12.21 4.22 9.77
N LYS A 177 -11.77 3.92 11.00
CA LYS A 177 -10.95 4.84 11.81
C LYS A 177 -9.53 5.01 11.27
N ASN A 178 -8.87 3.93 10.80
CA ASN A 178 -7.53 4.05 10.21
C ASN A 178 -7.58 4.62 8.78
N VAL A 179 -8.65 4.41 8.02
CA VAL A 179 -8.83 5.08 6.72
C VAL A 179 -8.89 6.60 6.91
N ALA A 180 -9.75 7.07 7.83
CA ALA A 180 -9.79 8.50 8.18
C ALA A 180 -8.45 9.03 8.72
N MET A 181 -7.79 8.27 9.60
CA MET A 181 -6.46 8.64 10.11
C MET A 181 -5.43 8.78 8.99
N SER A 182 -5.51 7.98 7.93
CA SER A 182 -4.58 8.08 6.78
C SER A 182 -4.69 9.45 6.11
N ALA A 183 -5.90 9.93 5.84
CA ALA A 183 -6.14 11.28 5.32
C ALA A 183 -5.75 12.39 6.31
N GLU A 184 -5.78 12.12 7.61
CA GLU A 184 -5.41 13.09 8.64
C GLU A 184 -3.88 13.30 8.74
N ILE A 185 -3.08 12.21 8.78
CA ILE A 185 -1.65 12.29 9.16
C ILE A 185 -0.65 11.89 8.06
N ALA A 186 -1.12 11.25 6.98
CA ALA A 186 -0.28 10.69 5.92
C ALA A 186 -0.42 11.46 4.60
N ASP A 187 0.40 11.15 3.61
CA ASP A 187 0.37 11.73 2.26
C ASP A 187 -0.38 10.83 1.26
N GLY A 188 -0.69 9.59 1.67
CA GLY A 188 -1.49 8.66 0.90
C GLY A 188 -2.05 7.50 1.72
N TRP A 189 -2.96 6.77 1.09
CA TRP A 189 -3.61 5.58 1.63
C TRP A 189 -3.39 4.39 0.70
N LEU A 190 -3.06 3.24 1.29
CA LEU A 190 -2.85 1.96 0.62
C LEU A 190 -4.01 1.00 1.00
N PRO A 191 -5.15 1.03 0.29
CA PRO A 191 -6.21 0.07 0.54
C PRO A 191 -5.85 -1.33 0.05
N LEU A 192 -6.38 -2.33 0.75
CA LEU A 192 -6.50 -3.70 0.28
C LEU A 192 -7.98 -4.03 0.10
N PHE A 193 -8.31 -4.79 -0.95
CA PHE A 193 -9.70 -5.08 -1.35
C PHE A 193 -10.54 -3.81 -1.56
N TYR A 194 -9.93 -2.79 -2.17
CA TYR A 194 -10.69 -1.66 -2.66
C TYR A 194 -11.68 -2.13 -3.73
N SER A 195 -12.93 -1.67 -3.65
CA SER A 195 -13.93 -1.89 -4.68
C SER A 195 -14.53 -0.54 -5.09
N PRO A 196 -14.74 -0.28 -6.39
CA PRO A 196 -15.47 0.90 -6.84
C PRO A 196 -16.86 1.07 -6.18
N ARG A 197 -17.52 -0.03 -5.79
CA ARG A 197 -18.81 0.00 -5.08
C ARG A 197 -18.74 0.69 -3.71
N MET A 198 -17.57 0.73 -3.09
CA MET A 198 -17.35 1.33 -1.78
C MET A 198 -16.80 2.76 -1.85
N ASP A 199 -16.62 3.31 -3.06
CA ASP A 199 -15.96 4.61 -3.24
C ASP A 199 -16.62 5.73 -2.44
N ALA A 200 -17.95 5.83 -2.47
CA ALA A 200 -18.69 6.84 -1.70
C ALA A 200 -18.36 6.76 -0.20
N THR A 201 -18.44 5.57 0.39
CA THR A 201 -18.09 5.31 1.79
C THR A 201 -16.63 5.70 2.08
N TYR A 202 -15.69 5.34 1.20
CA TYR A 202 -14.29 5.69 1.40
C TYR A 202 -14.05 7.19 1.29
N ARG A 203 -14.73 7.90 0.38
CA ARG A 203 -14.64 9.37 0.29
C ARG A 203 -15.14 10.06 1.54
N GLU A 204 -16.22 9.57 2.16
CA GLU A 204 -16.71 10.08 3.44
C GLU A 204 -15.66 9.92 4.55
N LEU A 205 -15.07 8.71 4.66
CA LEU A 205 -14.01 8.44 5.64
C LEU A 205 -12.77 9.30 5.41
N LEU A 206 -12.37 9.50 4.15
CA LEU A 206 -11.25 10.38 3.80
C LEU A 206 -11.57 11.84 4.13
N ALA A 207 -12.81 12.30 3.88
CA ALA A 207 -13.25 13.65 4.23
C ALA A 207 -13.16 13.92 5.74
N ASP A 208 -13.57 12.95 6.58
CA ASP A 208 -13.41 13.02 8.04
C ASP A 208 -11.95 13.20 8.47
N GLY A 209 -11.02 12.56 7.75
CA GLY A 209 -9.59 12.69 7.96
C GLY A 209 -9.06 14.06 7.53
N PHE A 210 -9.44 14.50 6.33
CA PHE A 210 -9.04 15.80 5.79
C PHE A 210 -9.51 16.97 6.66
N ALA A 211 -10.69 16.86 7.28
CA ALA A 211 -11.20 17.87 8.21
C ALA A 211 -10.32 18.10 9.45
N LYS A 212 -9.46 17.12 9.80
CA LYS A 212 -8.55 17.16 10.96
C LYS A 212 -7.08 17.32 10.56
N ARG A 213 -6.79 17.38 9.25
CA ARG A 213 -5.45 17.38 8.69
C ARG A 213 -4.69 18.65 9.05
N SER A 214 -3.41 18.49 9.41
CA SER A 214 -2.52 19.63 9.64
C SER A 214 -2.18 20.36 8.33
N PRO A 215 -2.18 21.71 8.30
CA PRO A 215 -1.77 22.49 7.12
C PRO A 215 -0.27 22.37 6.81
N ARG A 216 0.53 21.75 7.69
CA ARG A 216 1.94 21.44 7.42
C ARG A 216 2.12 20.26 6.47
N LEU A 217 1.09 19.43 6.30
CA LEU A 217 1.11 18.34 5.34
C LEU A 217 0.67 18.83 3.97
N ARG A 218 0.94 18.02 2.94
CA ARG A 218 0.48 18.30 1.58
C ARG A 218 -1.04 18.50 1.55
N PRO A 219 -1.57 19.42 0.71
CA PRO A 219 -3.00 19.67 0.65
C PRO A 219 -3.78 18.42 0.21
N PRO A 220 -5.07 18.27 0.57
CA PRO A 220 -5.88 17.12 0.19
C PRO A 220 -5.88 16.79 -1.31
N ALA A 221 -5.76 17.80 -2.18
CA ALA A 221 -5.66 17.62 -3.63
C ALA A 221 -4.41 16.84 -4.10
N GLN A 222 -3.40 16.68 -3.24
CA GLN A 222 -2.18 15.90 -3.49
C GLN A 222 -2.17 14.56 -2.75
N PHE A 223 -3.25 14.21 -2.05
CA PHE A 223 -3.36 12.95 -1.34
C PHE A 223 -3.51 11.79 -2.32
N GLU A 224 -2.68 10.75 -2.17
CA GLU A 224 -2.66 9.62 -3.10
C GLU A 224 -3.40 8.42 -2.52
N VAL A 225 -4.50 8.01 -3.16
CA VAL A 225 -5.08 6.67 -2.94
C VAL A 225 -4.41 5.70 -3.89
N VAL A 226 -3.66 4.74 -3.36
CA VAL A 226 -2.77 3.84 -4.09
C VAL A 226 -3.20 2.40 -3.81
N ALA A 227 -4.07 1.85 -4.67
CA ALA A 227 -4.70 0.56 -4.43
C ALA A 227 -3.90 -0.60 -5.04
N THR A 228 -3.57 -1.62 -4.26
CA THR A 228 -3.05 -2.89 -4.80
C THR A 228 -4.21 -3.69 -5.37
N VAL A 229 -4.14 -3.98 -6.67
CA VAL A 229 -5.23 -4.65 -7.41
C VAL A 229 -4.63 -5.81 -8.21
N PRO A 230 -5.14 -7.05 -8.04
CA PRO A 230 -4.81 -8.13 -8.94
C PRO A 230 -5.27 -7.76 -10.36
N VAL A 231 -4.35 -7.82 -11.33
CA VAL A 231 -4.67 -7.59 -12.74
C VAL A 231 -4.28 -8.83 -13.52
N VAL A 232 -5.27 -9.59 -13.99
CA VAL A 232 -5.06 -10.90 -14.61
C VAL A 232 -5.73 -10.94 -15.97
N LEU A 233 -4.91 -11.14 -17.01
CA LEU A 233 -5.36 -11.38 -18.37
C LEU A 233 -5.45 -12.88 -18.65
N ALA A 234 -6.63 -13.38 -19.01
CA ALA A 234 -6.89 -14.77 -19.37
C ALA A 234 -7.90 -14.88 -20.53
N ALA A 235 -8.31 -16.10 -20.93
CA ALA A 235 -9.28 -16.26 -22.02
C ALA A 235 -10.72 -15.95 -21.61
N SER A 236 -10.99 -15.87 -20.29
CA SER A 236 -12.29 -15.47 -19.74
C SER A 236 -12.14 -14.86 -18.35
N VAL A 237 -13.18 -14.16 -17.89
CA VAL A 237 -13.28 -13.66 -16.51
C VAL A 237 -13.12 -14.77 -15.48
N GLU A 238 -13.74 -15.94 -15.71
CA GLU A 238 -13.70 -17.07 -14.78
C GLU A 238 -12.29 -17.66 -14.63
N GLU A 239 -11.61 -17.89 -15.76
CA GLU A 239 -10.23 -18.39 -15.75
C GLU A 239 -9.27 -17.40 -15.07
N ALA A 240 -9.44 -16.11 -15.34
CA ALA A 240 -8.66 -15.08 -14.65
C ALA A 240 -8.98 -15.07 -13.15
N ALA A 241 -10.27 -15.22 -12.78
CA ALA A 241 -10.72 -15.21 -11.40
C ALA A 241 -10.13 -16.38 -10.60
N ASP A 242 -10.06 -17.58 -11.18
CA ASP A 242 -9.47 -18.77 -10.54
C ASP A 242 -8.04 -18.54 -10.04
N SER A 243 -7.25 -17.72 -10.74
CA SER A 243 -5.89 -17.37 -10.30
C SER A 243 -5.86 -16.42 -9.09
N VAL A 244 -6.93 -15.67 -8.84
CA VAL A 244 -7.06 -14.70 -7.74
C VAL A 244 -7.71 -15.32 -6.51
N ARG A 245 -8.57 -16.33 -6.67
CA ARG A 245 -9.27 -16.99 -5.56
C ARG A 245 -8.35 -17.44 -4.42
N PRO A 246 -7.17 -18.06 -4.64
CA PRO A 246 -6.29 -18.47 -3.56
C PRO A 246 -5.78 -17.30 -2.71
N PHE A 247 -5.56 -16.14 -3.34
CA PHE A 247 -5.16 -14.92 -2.63
C PHE A 247 -6.30 -14.42 -1.74
N ILE A 248 -7.52 -14.32 -2.26
CA ILE A 248 -8.68 -13.90 -1.45
C ILE A 248 -8.93 -14.90 -0.31
N ALA A 249 -8.84 -16.21 -0.58
CA ALA A 249 -9.02 -17.25 0.43
C ALA A 249 -8.00 -17.16 1.57
N LEU A 250 -6.72 -16.93 1.24
CA LEU A 250 -5.67 -16.71 2.24
C LEU A 250 -6.00 -15.51 3.13
N TYR A 251 -6.43 -14.38 2.57
CA TYR A 251 -6.68 -13.18 3.35
C TYR A 251 -7.98 -13.24 4.15
N ALA A 252 -9.06 -13.75 3.56
CA ALA A 252 -10.34 -13.91 4.23
C ALA A 252 -10.29 -15.01 5.32
N GLY A 253 -9.53 -16.09 5.08
CA GLY A 253 -9.49 -17.27 5.94
C GLY A 253 -8.27 -17.38 6.86
N GLY A 254 -7.06 -17.07 6.37
CA GLY A 254 -5.80 -17.48 6.98
C GLY A 254 -4.88 -16.38 7.54
N MET A 255 -5.00 -15.14 7.07
CA MET A 255 -4.13 -14.02 7.52
C MET A 255 -4.56 -13.37 8.84
N GLY A 256 -5.74 -13.73 9.34
CA GLY A 256 -6.24 -13.28 10.64
C GLY A 256 -6.70 -14.45 11.51
N ALA A 257 -7.01 -14.15 12.78
CA ALA A 257 -7.61 -15.13 13.68
C ALA A 257 -9.14 -15.17 13.48
N LYS A 258 -9.80 -16.28 13.83
CA LYS A 258 -11.25 -16.47 13.67
C LYS A 258 -12.10 -15.31 14.23
N GLY A 259 -11.70 -14.72 15.36
CA GLY A 259 -12.39 -13.59 15.98
C GLY A 259 -11.80 -12.20 15.66
N ALA A 260 -10.73 -12.13 14.87
CA ALA A 260 -10.02 -10.90 14.55
C ALA A 260 -9.30 -11.04 13.20
N ASN A 261 -10.04 -10.77 12.11
CA ASN A 261 -9.50 -10.73 10.76
C ASN A 261 -9.96 -9.44 10.04
N PHE A 262 -9.08 -8.44 10.04
CA PHE A 262 -9.38 -7.12 9.46
C PHE A 262 -9.64 -7.18 7.94
N HIS A 263 -8.98 -8.10 7.24
CA HIS A 263 -9.15 -8.31 5.81
C HIS A 263 -10.54 -8.87 5.51
N ARG A 264 -10.96 -9.87 6.29
CA ARG A 264 -12.33 -10.39 6.24
C ARG A 264 -13.34 -9.29 6.53
N ASP A 265 -13.10 -8.42 7.50
CA ASP A 265 -14.03 -7.33 7.82
C ASP A 265 -14.27 -6.40 6.60
N VAL A 266 -13.28 -6.21 5.72
CA VAL A 266 -13.45 -5.45 4.46
C VAL A 266 -14.44 -6.16 3.54
N LEU A 267 -14.27 -7.47 3.35
CA LEU A 267 -15.13 -8.27 2.48
C LEU A 267 -16.55 -8.41 3.05
N ASP A 268 -16.68 -8.52 4.38
CA ASP A 268 -17.97 -8.47 5.07
C ASP A 268 -18.71 -7.15 4.79
N ARG A 269 -18.00 -6.00 4.80
CA ARG A 269 -18.57 -4.69 4.47
C ARG A 269 -18.98 -4.56 3.00
N LEU A 270 -18.35 -5.31 2.10
CA LEU A 270 -18.74 -5.43 0.70
C LEU A 270 -19.99 -6.30 0.48
N GLY A 271 -20.43 -7.03 1.51
CA GLY A 271 -21.60 -7.90 1.46
C GLY A 271 -21.28 -9.39 1.36
N TYR A 272 -20.01 -9.80 1.42
CA TYR A 272 -19.58 -11.18 1.22
C TYR A 272 -19.43 -11.99 2.52
N ARG A 273 -20.19 -11.65 3.57
CA ARG A 273 -20.08 -12.30 4.89
C ARG A 273 -20.25 -13.81 4.80
N GLU A 274 -21.30 -14.27 4.11
CA GLU A 274 -21.63 -15.69 4.01
C GLU A 274 -20.53 -16.47 3.27
N ALA A 275 -20.05 -15.96 2.14
CA ALA A 275 -18.91 -16.53 1.44
C ALA A 275 -17.65 -16.58 2.33
N CYS A 276 -17.39 -15.50 3.08
CA CYS A 276 -16.25 -15.44 4.00
C CYS A 276 -16.34 -16.45 5.16
N ASP A 277 -17.54 -16.78 5.63
CA ASP A 277 -17.75 -17.83 6.63
C ASP A 277 -17.35 -19.20 6.09
N GLU A 278 -17.76 -19.53 4.86
CA GLU A 278 -17.40 -20.79 4.20
C GLU A 278 -15.89 -20.87 3.91
N ILE A 279 -15.33 -19.81 3.33
CA ILE A 279 -13.89 -19.70 3.04
C ILE A 279 -13.07 -19.92 4.32
N GLN A 280 -13.40 -19.22 5.41
CA GLN A 280 -12.65 -19.33 6.66
C GLN A 280 -12.80 -20.71 7.29
N ALA A 281 -13.99 -21.33 7.21
CA ALA A 281 -14.20 -22.69 7.71
C ALA A 281 -13.29 -23.70 6.99
N HIS A 282 -13.23 -23.66 5.65
CA HIS A 282 -12.36 -24.54 4.87
C HIS A 282 -10.87 -24.25 5.13
N TYR A 283 -10.49 -22.98 5.18
CA TYR A 283 -9.09 -22.59 5.37
C TYR A 283 -8.55 -23.05 6.74
N LEU A 284 -9.34 -22.88 7.80
CA LEU A 284 -8.98 -23.32 9.16
C LEU A 284 -9.03 -24.85 9.32
N ALA A 285 -9.79 -25.56 8.49
CA ALA A 285 -9.75 -27.01 8.40
C ALA A 285 -8.52 -27.54 7.62
N GLY A 286 -7.71 -26.65 7.05
CA GLY A 286 -6.52 -27.01 6.25
C GLY A 286 -6.81 -27.30 4.79
N ASP A 287 -8.07 -27.17 4.34
CA ASP A 287 -8.49 -27.42 2.96
C ASP A 287 -8.46 -26.12 2.15
N ARG A 288 -7.26 -25.76 1.68
CA ARG A 288 -7.04 -24.51 0.95
C ARG A 288 -7.71 -24.51 -0.42
N ASP A 289 -7.86 -25.66 -1.06
CA ASP A 289 -8.47 -25.77 -2.38
C ASP A 289 -9.97 -25.52 -2.28
N ARG A 290 -10.66 -26.10 -1.29
CA ARG A 290 -12.07 -25.76 -1.04
C ARG A 290 -12.26 -24.32 -0.58
N ALA A 291 -11.33 -23.78 0.21
CA ALA A 291 -11.39 -22.38 0.60
C ALA A 291 -11.28 -21.44 -0.61
N ALA A 292 -10.43 -21.76 -1.59
CA ALA A 292 -10.36 -21.02 -2.85
C ALA A 292 -11.64 -21.21 -3.70
N ALA A 293 -12.15 -22.44 -3.81
CA ALA A 293 -13.37 -22.71 -4.57
C ALA A 293 -14.62 -22.01 -4.00
N ALA A 294 -14.64 -21.73 -2.68
CA ALA A 294 -15.72 -21.00 -2.00
C ALA A 294 -15.69 -19.48 -2.26
N VAL A 295 -14.62 -18.93 -2.84
CA VAL A 295 -14.60 -17.53 -3.27
C VAL A 295 -15.51 -17.40 -4.50
N PRO A 296 -16.57 -16.58 -4.52
CA PRO A 296 -17.41 -16.41 -5.70
C PRO A 296 -16.77 -15.47 -6.74
N THR A 297 -17.05 -15.67 -8.02
CA THR A 297 -16.49 -14.84 -9.12
C THR A 297 -16.82 -13.36 -8.94
N GLU A 298 -18.05 -13.06 -8.50
CA GLU A 298 -18.48 -11.69 -8.20
C GLU A 298 -17.58 -10.97 -7.20
N LEU A 299 -17.14 -11.66 -6.15
CA LEU A 299 -16.20 -11.10 -5.17
C LEU A 299 -14.85 -10.80 -5.82
N VAL A 300 -14.37 -11.67 -6.72
CA VAL A 300 -13.13 -11.42 -7.45
C VAL A 300 -13.26 -10.18 -8.32
N THR A 301 -14.33 -10.07 -9.12
CA THR A 301 -14.56 -8.94 -10.02
C THR A 301 -14.81 -7.62 -9.29
N ASP A 302 -15.23 -7.67 -8.01
CA ASP A 302 -15.42 -6.48 -7.18
C ASP A 302 -14.10 -5.83 -6.75
N VAL A 303 -13.01 -6.61 -6.63
CA VAL A 303 -11.72 -6.18 -6.02
C VAL A 303 -10.50 -6.39 -6.92
N ALA A 304 -10.70 -6.91 -8.13
CA ALA A 304 -9.65 -7.19 -9.10
C ALA A 304 -10.07 -6.75 -10.52
N LEU A 305 -9.09 -6.64 -11.42
CA LEU A 305 -9.31 -6.43 -12.85
C LEU A 305 -8.97 -7.73 -13.57
N VAL A 306 -10.00 -8.48 -13.97
CA VAL A 306 -9.85 -9.87 -14.45
C VAL A 306 -10.59 -10.11 -15.76
N GLY A 307 -10.00 -10.90 -16.65
CA GLY A 307 -10.64 -11.38 -17.88
C GLY A 307 -9.77 -11.20 -19.11
N THR A 308 -10.40 -11.03 -20.27
CA THR A 308 -9.72 -10.64 -21.51
C THR A 308 -9.25 -9.18 -21.45
N GLU A 309 -8.49 -8.73 -22.45
CA GLU A 309 -8.13 -7.31 -22.57
C GLU A 309 -9.37 -6.41 -22.69
N ASP A 310 -10.41 -6.86 -23.40
CA ASP A 310 -11.65 -6.12 -23.57
C ASP A 310 -12.45 -6.08 -22.26
N ASP A 311 -12.47 -7.16 -21.49
CA ASP A 311 -13.10 -7.18 -20.16
C ASP A 311 -12.41 -6.19 -19.21
N VAL A 312 -11.07 -6.17 -19.17
CA VAL A 312 -10.32 -5.23 -18.35
C VAL A 312 -10.55 -3.79 -18.82
N ARG A 313 -10.55 -3.54 -20.14
CA ARG A 313 -10.88 -2.22 -20.71
C ARG A 313 -12.28 -1.77 -20.30
N ALA A 314 -13.26 -2.67 -20.27
CA ALA A 314 -14.63 -2.38 -19.84
C ALA A 314 -14.76 -2.12 -18.33
N GLN A 315 -13.89 -2.71 -17.51
CA GLN A 315 -13.88 -2.49 -16.05
C GLN A 315 -13.20 -1.16 -15.64
N LEU A 316 -12.18 -0.72 -16.37
CA LEU A 316 -11.38 0.48 -16.03
C LEU A 316 -12.20 1.77 -15.79
N PRO A 317 -13.27 2.10 -16.54
CA PRO A 317 -14.07 3.30 -16.29
C PRO A 317 -14.62 3.38 -14.85
N ALA A 318 -15.09 2.26 -14.30
CA ALA A 318 -15.61 2.22 -12.93
C ALA A 318 -14.52 2.58 -11.91
N TRP A 319 -13.30 2.07 -12.11
CA TRP A 319 -12.15 2.40 -11.25
C TRP A 319 -11.67 3.85 -11.44
N ARG A 320 -11.65 4.36 -12.68
CA ARG A 320 -11.26 5.74 -13.00
C ARG A 320 -12.20 6.78 -12.35
N ALA A 321 -13.46 6.43 -12.12
CA ALA A 321 -14.43 7.29 -11.45
C ALA A 321 -14.27 7.36 -9.91
N THR A 322 -13.40 6.53 -9.33
CA THR A 322 -13.22 6.44 -7.87
C THR A 322 -12.19 7.44 -7.33
N ALA A 323 -11.96 7.42 -6.02
CA ALA A 323 -10.89 8.17 -5.37
C ALA A 323 -9.49 7.60 -5.67
N VAL A 324 -9.38 6.42 -6.30
CA VAL A 324 -8.10 5.76 -6.61
C VAL A 324 -7.29 6.61 -7.59
N THR A 325 -6.15 7.09 -7.12
CA THR A 325 -5.21 7.88 -7.93
C THR A 325 -4.24 7.00 -8.70
N THR A 326 -3.88 5.84 -8.13
CA THR A 326 -2.93 4.88 -8.70
C THR A 326 -3.40 3.46 -8.41
N VAL A 327 -3.44 2.63 -9.45
CA VAL A 327 -3.55 1.18 -9.31
C VAL A 327 -2.15 0.59 -9.31
N LEU A 328 -1.80 -0.16 -8.26
CA LEU A 328 -0.62 -1.02 -8.24
C LEU A 328 -1.03 -2.39 -8.75
N ALA A 329 -0.70 -2.67 -10.01
CA ALA A 329 -0.98 -3.95 -10.62
C ALA A 329 -0.14 -5.04 -9.94
N GLN A 330 -0.81 -5.98 -9.29
CA GLN A 330 -0.24 -7.25 -8.89
C GLN A 330 -0.53 -8.25 -10.02
N ALA A 331 0.43 -8.42 -10.91
CA ALA A 331 0.25 -9.15 -12.16
C ALA A 331 1.48 -9.99 -12.50
N ASP A 332 1.30 -10.97 -13.39
CA ASP A 332 2.41 -11.68 -14.04
C ASP A 332 3.33 -10.66 -14.75
N PRO A 333 4.64 -10.65 -14.45
CA PRO A 333 5.62 -9.82 -15.16
C PRO A 333 5.49 -9.81 -16.69
N ARG A 334 5.15 -10.96 -17.28
CA ARG A 334 5.03 -11.14 -18.73
C ARG A 334 3.81 -10.42 -19.31
N ALA A 335 2.79 -10.19 -18.49
CA ALA A 335 1.58 -9.47 -18.89
C ALA A 335 1.74 -7.95 -18.75
N LEU A 336 2.78 -7.47 -18.06
CA LEU A 336 2.94 -6.05 -17.74
C LEU A 336 2.93 -5.11 -18.96
N PRO A 337 3.55 -5.43 -20.12
CA PRO A 337 3.44 -4.58 -21.31
C PRO A 337 2.01 -4.47 -21.85
N ARG A 338 1.26 -5.58 -21.85
CA ARG A 338 -0.14 -5.60 -22.29
C ARG A 338 -1.03 -4.81 -21.34
N ILE A 339 -0.82 -4.99 -20.03
CA ILE A 339 -1.50 -4.22 -18.98
C ILE A 339 -1.21 -2.72 -19.14
N ALA A 340 0.04 -2.33 -19.36
CA ALA A 340 0.41 -0.92 -19.56
C ALA A 340 -0.30 -0.30 -20.78
N ALA A 341 -0.44 -1.05 -21.88
CA ALA A 341 -1.16 -0.60 -23.06
C ALA A 341 -2.64 -0.29 -22.77
N LEU A 342 -3.31 -1.08 -21.92
CA LEU A 342 -4.70 -0.84 -21.52
C LEU A 342 -4.87 0.45 -20.71
N TRP A 343 -3.83 0.88 -19.99
CA TRP A 343 -3.85 2.16 -19.25
C TRP A 343 -3.57 3.37 -20.13
N GLY A 344 -2.76 3.19 -21.18
CA GLY A 344 -2.35 4.24 -22.11
C GLY A 344 -3.34 4.52 -23.25
N ASP A 345 -4.34 3.66 -23.47
CA ASP A 345 -5.37 3.85 -24.50
C ASP A 345 -6.27 5.07 -24.17
N PRO A 346 -6.16 6.19 -24.92
CA PRO A 346 -6.92 7.42 -24.68
C PRO A 346 -8.34 7.36 -25.25
N GLY A 347 -8.81 6.20 -25.71
CA GLY A 347 -10.10 6.04 -26.40
C GLY A 347 -11.37 6.25 -25.56
N HIS A 348 -11.46 7.30 -24.73
CA HIS A 348 -12.71 7.93 -24.29
C HIS A 348 -12.55 9.25 -23.50
N ASP A 349 -11.62 10.14 -23.86
CA ASP A 349 -11.64 11.51 -23.33
C ASP A 349 -11.14 12.52 -24.38
N ASP A 350 -11.99 12.80 -25.38
CA ASP A 350 -11.83 13.94 -26.29
C ASP A 350 -12.86 15.00 -25.87
N GLY A 351 -12.41 15.90 -25.00
CA GLY A 351 -13.27 16.85 -24.30
C GLY A 351 -12.55 18.11 -23.85
N THR A 352 -11.52 18.58 -24.56
CA THR A 352 -11.13 20.01 -24.47
C THR A 352 -10.52 20.50 -25.78
N GLU A 353 -11.39 21.07 -26.63
CA GLU A 353 -11.00 21.95 -27.72
C GLU A 353 -10.22 23.16 -27.20
N GLY A 354 -9.02 23.33 -27.76
CA GLY A 354 -8.45 24.59 -28.22
C GLY A 354 -8.70 25.88 -27.43
N ARG A 355 -7.71 26.30 -26.65
CA ARG A 355 -7.39 27.72 -26.49
C ARG A 355 -5.96 28.00 -26.96
N ARG A 356 -5.86 28.44 -28.21
CA ARG A 356 -4.76 29.29 -28.68
C ARG A 356 -5.10 30.73 -28.30
N THR A 357 -4.25 31.35 -27.50
CA THR A 357 -4.14 32.81 -27.33
C THR A 357 -2.65 33.11 -27.38
N ALA A 358 -2.13 33.57 -28.52
CA ALA A 358 -1.99 34.99 -28.87
C ALA A 358 -0.89 35.65 -28.04
N ASP A 359 0.28 35.78 -28.69
CA ASP A 359 1.47 36.50 -28.26
C ASP A 359 1.23 38.02 -28.38
N PRO A 360 1.68 38.88 -27.45
CA PRO A 360 1.75 40.30 -27.69
C PRO A 360 3.20 40.77 -27.92
N ALA A 361 3.34 41.61 -28.94
CA ALA A 361 4.49 42.47 -29.19
C ALA A 361 4.62 43.59 -28.15
#